data_AF-A0A9E3H3E7-F1
#
_entry.id   AF-A0A9E3H3E7-F1
#
_cell.length_a   1.000
_cell.length_b   1.000
_cell.length_c   1.000
_cell.angle_alpha   90.00
_cell.angle_beta   90.00
_cell.angle_gamma   90.00
#
_symmetry.space_group_name_H-M   'P 1'
#
loop_
_entity.id
_entity.type
_entity.pdbx_description
1 polymer ?
#
loop_
_entity_poly.entity_id
_entity_poly.type
_entity_poly.pdbx_seq_one_letter_code
_entity_poly.pdbx_strand_id
1 'polypeptide(L)' 'LAAWSGCGRLPNGEIFVLIPSVPTSLDGRYFGPTPIRAVIGRVTPLWLSERQTR' A
#
# COMPACT_ATOMS: atom_id res chain seq x y z
N LEU A 1 7.00 -7.39 -15.84
CA LEU A 1 6.19 -7.46 -14.60
C LEU A 1 4.81 -6.92 -14.92
N ALA A 2 3.74 -7.54 -14.41
CA ALA A 2 2.38 -7.02 -14.59
C ALA A 2 2.26 -5.75 -13.75
N ALA A 3 2.44 -4.59 -14.39
CA ALA A 3 2.14 -3.32 -13.76
C ALA A 3 0.62 -3.17 -13.68
N TRP A 4 0.11 -2.74 -12.52
CA TRP A 4 -1.26 -2.29 -12.39
C TRP A 4 -1.61 -1.31 -13.52
N SER A 5 -2.61 -1.67 -14.33
CA SER A 5 -2.91 -0.98 -15.60
C SER A 5 -3.89 0.19 -15.45
N GLY A 6 -4.17 0.64 -14.23
CA GLY A 6 -4.97 1.83 -13.95
C GLY A 6 -6.25 1.57 -13.13
N CYS A 7 -7.20 2.48 -13.23
CA CYS A 7 -8.36 2.56 -12.35
C CYS A 7 -9.28 1.34 -12.46
N GLY A 8 -9.68 0.78 -11.32
CA GLY A 8 -10.64 -0.32 -11.22
C GLY A 8 -11.40 -0.25 -9.90
N ARG A 9 -12.56 -0.89 -9.83
CA ARG A 9 -13.35 -0.94 -8.60
C ARG A 9 -12.63 -1.84 -7.59
N LEU A 10 -12.38 -1.31 -6.39
CA LEU A 10 -11.84 -2.11 -5.28
C LEU A 10 -12.94 -3.06 -4.78
N PRO A 11 -12.69 -4.39 -4.77
CA PRO A 11 -13.66 -5.34 -4.25
C PRO A 11 -13.96 -5.12 -2.77
N ASN A 12 -15.16 -5.52 -2.35
CA ASN A 12 -15.53 -5.45 -0.95
C ASN A 12 -14.63 -6.38 -0.13
N GLY A 13 -14.14 -5.90 1.02
CA GLY A 13 -13.25 -6.69 1.89
C GLY A 13 -11.79 -6.74 1.42
N GLU A 14 -11.42 -5.92 0.43
CA GLU A 14 -10.05 -5.74 -0.01
C GLU A 14 -9.57 -4.31 0.22
N ILE A 15 -8.25 -4.15 0.29
CA ILE A 15 -7.54 -2.87 0.37
C ILE A 15 -6.50 -2.80 -0.75
N PHE A 16 -6.16 -1.59 -1.19
CA PHE A 16 -5.06 -1.38 -2.12
C PHE A 16 -3.89 -0.73 -1.36
N VAL A 17 -2.85 -1.49 -1.07
CA VAL A 17 -1.67 -1.01 -0.35
C VAL A 17 -0.74 -0.28 -1.33
N LEU A 18 -0.31 0.93 -0.99
CA LEU A 18 0.53 1.75 -1.87
C LEU A 18 1.58 2.51 -1.06
N ILE A 19 2.83 2.52 -1.55
CA ILE A 19 3.89 3.39 -1.04
C ILE A 19 4.33 4.31 -2.19
N PRO A 20 3.64 5.44 -2.40
CA PRO A 20 3.78 6.25 -3.62
C PRO A 20 5.13 6.96 -3.72
N SER A 21 5.77 7.27 -2.59
CA SER A 21 7.06 7.95 -2.53
C SER A 21 8.26 7.07 -2.90
N VAL A 22 8.06 5.76 -3.05
CA VAL A 22 9.12 4.79 -3.39
C VAL A 22 8.77 4.12 -4.72
N PRO A 23 9.39 4.54 -5.84
CA PRO A 23 9.08 4.01 -7.18
C PRO A 23 9.29 2.50 -7.32
N THR A 24 10.26 1.95 -6.59
CA THR A 24 10.62 0.52 -6.58
C THR A 24 9.92 -0.30 -5.50
N SER A 25 8.94 0.28 -4.80
CA SER A 25 8.18 -0.42 -3.77
C SER A 25 7.41 -1.61 -4.36
N LEU A 26 7.47 -2.74 -3.65
CA LEU A 26 6.69 -3.93 -3.93
C LEU A 26 5.34 -3.83 -3.21
N ASP A 27 4.40 -3.13 -3.84
CA ASP A 27 3.07 -2.87 -3.29
C ASP A 27 1.95 -3.29 -4.27
N GLY A 28 0.74 -2.77 -4.07
CA GLY A 28 -0.45 -3.10 -4.87
C GLY A 28 -0.27 -2.85 -6.37
N ARG A 29 0.73 -2.06 -6.79
CA ARG A 29 1.07 -1.91 -8.22
C ARG A 29 1.58 -3.22 -8.85
N TYR A 30 2.14 -4.13 -8.05
CA TYR A 30 2.63 -5.44 -8.49
C TYR A 30 1.68 -6.58 -8.13
N PHE A 31 1.10 -6.54 -6.92
CA PHE A 31 0.29 -7.65 -6.39
C PHE A 31 -1.22 -7.44 -6.54
N GLY A 32 -1.66 -6.22 -6.87
CA GLY A 32 -3.07 -5.85 -6.90
C GLY A 32 -3.68 -5.66 -5.50
N PRO A 33 -5.02 -5.63 -5.41
CA PRO A 33 -5.75 -5.59 -4.15
C PRO A 33 -5.38 -6.73 -3.19
N THR A 34 -5.38 -6.44 -1.89
CA THR A 34 -5.05 -7.36 -0.80
C THR A 34 -6.27 -7.59 0.09
N PRO A 35 -6.60 -8.83 0.48
CA PRO A 35 -7.70 -9.10 1.41
C PRO A 35 -7.49 -8.45 2.76
N ILE A 36 -8.53 -7.85 3.33
CA ILE A 36 -8.46 -7.17 4.64
C ILE A 36 -8.05 -8.13 5.77
N ARG A 37 -8.36 -9.43 5.63
CA ARG A 37 -7.95 -10.49 6.57
C ARG A 37 -6.43 -10.70 6.64
N ALA A 38 -5.68 -10.22 5.66
CA ALA A 38 -4.23 -10.28 5.65
C ALA A 38 -3.59 -9.12 6.44
N VAL A 39 -4.39 -8.13 6.89
CA VAL A 39 -3.92 -7.02 7.70
C VAL A 39 -3.75 -7.49 9.15
N ILE A 40 -2.51 -7.49 9.63
CA ILE A 40 -2.18 -7.88 11.01
C ILE A 40 -2.60 -6.77 11.99
N GLY A 41 -2.44 -5.49 11.61
CA GLY A 41 -2.82 -4.37 12.45
C GLY A 41 -2.30 -3.03 11.93
N ARG A 42 -2.54 -1.97 12.71
CA ARG A 42 -2.02 -0.63 12.44
C ARG A 42 -0.65 -0.44 13.10
N VAL A 43 0.33 0.01 12.33
CA VAL A 43 1.64 0.40 12.87
C VAL A 43 1.54 1.71 13.65
N THR A 44 2.06 1.70 14.88
CA THR A 44 2.29 2.91 15.69
C THR A 44 3.76 3.30 15.55
N PRO A 45 4.09 4.48 15.01
CA PRO A 45 5.48 4.90 14.90
C PRO A 45 6.08 5.10 16.28
N LEU A 46 7.26 4.52 16.52
CA LEU A 46 8.00 4.70 17.77
C LEU A 46 8.92 5.94 17.71
N TRP A 47 9.44 6.22 16.51
CA TRP A 47 10.36 7.32 16.25
C TRP A 47 10.08 7.87 14.85
N LEU A 48 9.91 9.18 14.73
CA LEU A 48 9.83 9.87 13.45
C LEU A 48 11.00 10.87 13.40
N SER A 49 11.89 10.76 12.42
CA SER A 49 12.91 11.79 12.21
C SER A 49 12.25 13.09 11.76
N GLU A 50 12.74 14.25 12.22
CA GLU A 50 12.18 15.60 11.96
C GLU A 50 11.90 15.90 10.48
N ARG A 51 12.51 15.17 9.55
CA ARG A 51 12.35 15.35 8.09
C ARG A 51 11.06 14.78 7.48
N GLN A 52 10.14 14.22 8.26
CA GLN A 52 8.96 13.53 7.72
C GLN A 52 7.66 14.38 7.72
N THR A 53 7.75 15.69 7.98
CA THR A 53 6.67 16.65 7.75
C THR A 53 6.97 17.51 6.54
N ARG A 54 6.63 17.03 5.34
CA ARG A 54 6.28 17.89 4.22
C ARG A 54 5.31 17.20 3.27
#